data_AF-A0A9D2L5I9-F1
#
_entry.id   AF-A0A9D2L5I9-F1
#
_cell.length_a   1.000
_cell.length_b   1.000
_cell.length_c   1.000
_cell.angle_alpha   90.00
_cell.angle_beta   90.00
_cell.angle_gamma   90.00
#
_symmetry.space_group_name_H-M   'P 1'
#
loop_
_entity.id
_entity.type
_entity.pdbx_description
1 polymer ?
#
loop_
_entity_poly.entity_id
_entity_poly.type
_entity_poly.pdbx_seq_one_letter_code
_entity_poly.pdbx_strand_id
1 'polypeptide(L)'
;MDNKNKLLRIASILMIVCAAAAILIAAVNTGLSLNSVANMSAEERAAVEAQLSEGGLTMDQAMTAMSGIAYVSLGMNVIFNAVKIIVGILGIRKADNVTTFFLVWGIILLVFGVLSLSGGISLLGICNLLGGIVAPVLFIVGGNQNKRRGMTK
;
A
#
# COMPACT_ATOMS: atom_id res chain seq x y z
N MET A 1 26.37 16.47 -4.30
CA MET A 1 25.77 15.31 -3.61
C MET A 1 26.56 14.06 -3.97
N ASP A 2 27.36 13.54 -3.05
CA ASP A 2 28.19 12.35 -3.25
C ASP A 2 27.31 11.16 -3.70
N ASN A 3 27.73 10.47 -4.75
CA ASN A 3 26.90 9.52 -5.53
C ASN A 3 26.64 8.21 -4.78
N LYS A 4 27.19 8.05 -3.57
CA LYS A 4 27.35 6.77 -2.89
C LYS A 4 26.04 6.12 -2.46
N ASN A 5 25.01 6.87 -2.05
CA ASN A 5 23.77 6.31 -1.48
C ASN A 5 22.48 6.80 -2.15
N LYS A 6 22.58 7.34 -3.37
CA LYS A 6 21.41 7.89 -4.09
C LYS A 6 20.30 6.86 -4.30
N LEU A 7 20.65 5.60 -4.58
CA LEU A 7 19.68 4.53 -4.79
C LEU A 7 18.78 4.31 -3.56
N LEU A 8 19.37 4.22 -2.37
CA LEU A 8 18.65 4.00 -1.12
C LEU A 8 17.76 5.21 -0.76
N ARG A 9 18.24 6.42 -1.04
CA ARG A 9 17.45 7.65 -0.86
C ARG A 9 16.28 7.72 -1.83
N ILE A 10 16.49 7.41 -3.11
CA ILE A 10 15.44 7.35 -4.14
C ILE A 10 14.38 6.32 -3.75
N ALA A 11 14.81 5.10 -3.37
CA ALA A 11 13.90 4.05 -2.94
C ALA A 11 13.07 4.47 -1.71
N SER A 12 13.69 5.16 -0.76
CA SER A 12 13.01 5.66 0.44
C SER A 12 11.97 6.73 0.11
N ILE A 13 12.32 7.68 -0.77
CA ILE A 13 11.41 8.73 -1.22
C ILE A 13 10.24 8.13 -2.02
N LEU A 14 10.55 7.21 -2.94
CA LEU A 14 9.54 6.49 -3.73
C LEU A 14 8.55 5.77 -2.82
N MET A 15 9.05 5.07 -1.81
CA MET A 15 8.23 4.36 -0.82
C MET A 15 7.29 5.32 -0.07
N ILE A 16 7.79 6.47 0.40
CA ILE A 16 6.99 7.46 1.11
C ILE A 16 5.90 8.06 0.21
N VAL A 17 6.27 8.52 -0.98
CA VAL A 17 5.34 9.19 -1.90
C VAL A 17 4.24 8.23 -2.36
N CYS A 18 4.60 7.01 -2.76
CA CYS A 18 3.63 6.01 -3.19
C CYS A 18 2.72 5.56 -2.03
N ALA A 19 3.25 5.43 -0.80
CA ALA A 19 2.44 5.08 0.36
C ALA A 19 1.45 6.20 0.73
N ALA A 20 1.88 7.46 0.70
CA ALA A 20 1.00 8.60 0.94
C ALA A 20 -0.09 8.72 -0.13
N ALA A 21 0.27 8.57 -1.41
CA ALA A 21 -0.70 8.57 -2.51
C ALA A 21 -1.69 7.39 -2.39
N ALA A 22 -1.22 6.20 -2.04
CA ALA A 22 -2.08 5.02 -1.86
C ALA A 22 -3.10 5.21 -0.74
N ILE A 23 -2.73 5.85 0.37
CA ILE A 23 -3.65 6.19 1.46
C ILE A 23 -4.75 7.13 0.97
N LEU A 24 -4.36 8.22 0.29
CA LEU A 24 -5.31 9.22 -0.21
C LEU A 24 -6.28 8.61 -1.22
N ILE A 25 -5.76 7.86 -2.20
CA ILE A 25 -6.58 7.23 -3.25
C ILE A 25 -7.52 6.19 -2.64
N ALA A 26 -7.04 5.35 -1.72
CA ALA A 26 -7.89 4.36 -1.07
C ALA A 26 -9.00 4.99 -0.24
N ALA A 27 -8.71 6.08 0.50
CA ALA A 27 -9.71 6.81 1.26
C ALA A 27 -10.79 7.43 0.34
N VAL A 28 -10.39 8.06 -0.76
CA VAL A 28 -11.30 8.63 -1.75
C VAL A 28 -12.15 7.55 -2.40
N ASN A 29 -11.54 6.46 -2.88
CA ASN A 29 -12.27 5.37 -3.53
C ASN A 29 -13.27 4.71 -2.58
N THR A 30 -12.88 4.47 -1.32
CA THR A 30 -13.78 3.90 -0.30
C THR A 30 -14.95 4.85 -0.05
N GLY A 31 -14.69 6.15 0.09
CA GLY A 31 -15.74 7.16 0.26
C GLY A 31 -16.69 7.23 -0.92
N LEU A 32 -16.18 7.24 -2.16
CA LEU A 32 -16.99 7.23 -3.37
C LEU A 32 -17.85 5.96 -3.49
N SER A 33 -17.28 4.78 -3.22
CA SER A 33 -18.03 3.52 -3.26
C SER A 33 -19.17 3.50 -2.24
N LEU A 34 -18.90 3.89 -0.99
CA LEU A 34 -19.94 3.95 0.05
C LEU A 34 -21.00 5.00 -0.27
N ASN A 35 -20.59 6.16 -0.81
CA ASN A 35 -21.52 7.21 -1.21
C ASN A 35 -22.40 6.78 -2.41
N SER A 36 -21.84 6.03 -3.36
CA SER A 36 -22.60 5.47 -4.49
C SER A 36 -23.67 4.51 -4.00
N VAL A 37 -23.35 3.64 -3.04
CA VAL A 37 -24.30 2.69 -2.45
C VAL A 37 -25.37 3.41 -1.63
N ALA A 38 -24.98 4.42 -0.85
CA ALA A 38 -25.93 5.21 -0.06
C ALA A 38 -26.96 5.93 -0.95
N ASN A 39 -26.53 6.46 -2.11
CA ASN A 39 -27.36 7.25 -3.02
C ASN A 39 -27.88 6.46 -4.24
N MET A 40 -27.93 5.12 -4.18
CA MET A 40 -28.55 4.32 -5.23
C MET A 40 -29.99 4.74 -5.48
N SER A 41 -30.39 4.77 -6.74
CA SER A 41 -31.78 5.01 -7.15
C SER A 41 -32.70 3.89 -6.66
N ALA A 42 -34.01 4.17 -6.62
CA ALA A 42 -35.01 3.18 -6.22
C ALA A 42 -34.99 1.93 -7.11
N GLU A 43 -34.74 2.10 -8.41
CA GLU A 43 -34.65 1.01 -9.39
C GLU A 43 -33.42 0.12 -9.14
N GLU A 44 -32.25 0.72 -8.91
CA GLU A 44 -31.03 -0.02 -8.60
C GLU A 44 -31.13 -0.74 -7.25
N ARG A 45 -31.73 -0.10 -6.25
CA ARG A 45 -31.96 -0.72 -4.93
C ARG A 45 -32.85 -1.95 -5.04
N ALA A 46 -33.95 -1.87 -5.80
CA ALA A 46 -34.86 -3.00 -6.01
C ALA A 46 -34.16 -4.17 -6.74
N ALA A 47 -33.30 -3.87 -7.72
CA ALA A 47 -32.52 -4.88 -8.42
C ALA A 47 -31.49 -5.57 -7.52
N VAL A 48 -30.82 -4.83 -6.64
CA VAL A 48 -29.85 -5.38 -5.68
C VAL A 48 -30.56 -6.16 -4.57
N GLU A 49 -31.71 -5.70 -4.09
CA GLU A 49 -32.52 -6.38 -3.09
C GLU A 49 -33.06 -7.72 -3.60
N ALA A 50 -33.46 -7.81 -4.88
CA ALA A 50 -33.84 -9.07 -5.50
C ALA A 50 -32.70 -10.10 -5.48
N GLN A 51 -31.47 -9.68 -5.81
CA GLN A 51 -30.28 -10.55 -5.77
C GLN A 51 -29.91 -10.98 -4.34
N LEU A 52 -30.04 -10.06 -3.38
CA LEU A 52 -29.77 -10.35 -1.97
C LEU A 52 -30.79 -11.29 -1.36
N SER A 53 -32.06 -11.13 -1.74
CA SER A 53 -33.17 -11.99 -1.30
C SER A 53 -33.01 -13.43 -1.77
N GLU A 54 -32.51 -13.66 -3.00
CA GLU A 54 -32.11 -15.00 -3.46
C GLU A 54 -31.02 -15.62 -2.58
N GLY A 55 -30.11 -14.80 -2.04
CA GLY A 55 -29.08 -15.20 -1.08
C GLY A 55 -29.55 -15.25 0.39
N GLY A 56 -30.83 -14.99 0.67
CA GLY A 56 -31.38 -14.95 2.03
C GLY A 56 -30.89 -13.80 2.90
N LEU A 57 -30.33 -12.75 2.31
CA LEU A 57 -29.82 -11.57 3.00
C LEU A 57 -30.75 -10.37 2.81
N THR A 58 -30.93 -9.57 3.85
CA THR A 58 -31.61 -8.28 3.70
C THR A 58 -30.64 -7.19 3.24
N MET A 59 -31.18 -6.13 2.63
CA MET A 59 -30.38 -4.99 2.19
C MET A 59 -29.61 -4.34 3.36
N ASP A 60 -30.22 -4.23 4.54
CA ASP A 60 -29.57 -3.68 5.73
C ASP A 60 -28.38 -4.52 6.22
N GLN A 61 -28.52 -5.85 6.17
CA GLN A 61 -27.42 -6.76 6.53
C GLN A 61 -26.26 -6.64 5.54
N ALA A 62 -26.58 -6.57 4.24
CA ALA A 62 -25.58 -6.42 3.18
C ALA A 62 -24.84 -5.07 3.27
N MET A 63 -25.55 -3.97 3.50
CA MET A 63 -24.96 -2.64 3.65
C MET A 63 -24.05 -2.54 4.89
N THR A 64 -24.47 -3.15 6.00
CA THR A 64 -23.66 -3.19 7.23
C THR A 64 -22.39 -4.03 7.02
N ALA A 65 -22.50 -5.18 6.36
CA ALA A 65 -21.35 -6.01 6.04
C ALA A 65 -20.39 -5.31 5.07
N MET A 66 -20.92 -4.68 4.01
CA MET A 66 -20.13 -3.96 3.01
C MET A 66 -19.36 -2.79 3.63
N SER A 67 -20.03 -1.94 4.42
CA SER A 67 -19.37 -0.83 5.10
C SER A 67 -18.33 -1.31 6.10
N GLY A 68 -18.63 -2.37 6.87
CA GLY A 68 -17.66 -3.01 7.77
C GLY A 68 -16.40 -3.49 7.03
N ILE A 69 -16.56 -4.25 5.95
CA ILE A 69 -15.44 -4.74 5.12
C ILE A 69 -14.66 -3.57 4.51
N ALA A 70 -15.35 -2.53 4.03
CA ALA A 70 -14.73 -1.34 3.47
C ALA A 70 -13.85 -0.60 4.48
N TYR A 71 -14.35 -0.36 5.70
CA TYR A 71 -13.55 0.30 6.75
C TYR A 71 -12.39 -0.56 7.26
N VAL A 72 -12.58 -1.87 7.40
CA VAL A 72 -11.50 -2.79 7.82
C VAL A 72 -10.40 -2.84 6.76
N SER A 73 -10.76 -2.99 5.49
CA SER A 73 -9.79 -3.00 4.38
C SER A 73 -9.05 -1.67 4.25
N LEU A 74 -9.77 -0.53 4.39
CA LEU A 74 -9.16 0.79 4.42
C LEU A 74 -8.19 0.93 5.61
N GLY A 75 -8.60 0.51 6.81
CA GLY A 75 -7.77 0.54 8.02
C GLY A 75 -6.48 -0.26 7.86
N MET A 76 -6.57 -1.48 7.35
CA MET A 76 -5.40 -2.32 7.05
C MET A 76 -4.49 -1.68 6.01
N ASN A 77 -5.06 -1.10 4.95
CA ASN A 77 -4.29 -0.40 3.93
C ASN A 77 -3.55 0.83 4.50
N VAL A 78 -4.20 1.59 5.39
CA VAL A 78 -3.58 2.74 6.08
C VAL A 78 -2.43 2.29 6.97
N ILE A 79 -2.64 1.25 7.80
CA ILE A 79 -1.61 0.72 8.70
C ILE A 79 -0.37 0.26 7.90
N PHE A 80 -0.59 -0.50 6.84
CA PHE A 80 0.52 -1.01 6.02
C PHE A 80 1.30 0.11 5.33
N ASN A 81 0.62 1.11 4.78
CA ASN A 81 1.27 2.26 4.16
C ASN A 81 1.93 3.19 5.19
N ALA A 82 1.40 3.29 6.42
CA ALA A 82 2.08 4.01 7.50
C ALA A 82 3.43 3.37 7.85
N VAL A 83 3.50 2.02 7.90
CA VAL A 83 4.78 1.30 8.09
C VAL A 83 5.77 1.64 6.98
N LYS A 84 5.33 1.64 5.71
CA LYS A 84 6.19 2.05 4.57
C LYS A 84 6.73 3.46 4.74
N ILE A 85 5.90 4.41 5.17
CA ILE A 85 6.33 5.80 5.40
C ILE A 85 7.39 5.87 6.51
N ILE A 86 7.15 5.21 7.65
CA ILE A 86 8.11 5.17 8.77
C ILE A 86 9.44 4.56 8.32
N VAL A 87 9.39 3.41 7.64
CA VAL A 87 10.57 2.72 7.13
C VAL A 87 11.30 3.56 6.09
N GLY A 88 10.59 4.26 5.21
CA GLY A 88 11.17 5.21 4.26
C GLY A 88 11.89 6.38 4.96
N ILE A 89 11.27 6.99 5.96
CA ILE A 89 11.88 8.10 6.72
C ILE A 89 13.15 7.62 7.44
N LEU A 90 13.08 6.47 8.11
CA LEU A 90 14.25 5.85 8.74
C LEU A 90 15.31 5.45 7.72
N GLY A 91 14.90 5.01 6.53
CA GLY A 91 15.75 4.69 5.39
C GLY A 91 16.57 5.88 4.93
N ILE A 92 15.98 7.07 4.81
CA ILE A 92 16.72 8.30 4.47
C ILE A 92 17.83 8.57 5.50
N ARG A 93 17.52 8.44 6.79
CA ARG A 93 18.49 8.67 7.89
C ARG A 93 19.59 7.62 7.94
N LYS A 94 19.28 6.37 7.61
CA LYS A 94 20.22 5.24 7.64
C LYS A 94 21.00 5.06 6.34
N ALA A 95 20.67 5.80 5.27
CA ALA A 95 21.27 5.62 3.96
C ALA A 95 22.79 5.84 3.94
N ASP A 96 23.32 6.66 4.86
CA ASP A 96 24.75 6.97 4.93
C ASP A 96 25.56 6.02 5.83
N ASN A 97 24.88 5.10 6.52
CA ASN A 97 25.50 4.15 7.43
C ASN A 97 25.52 2.75 6.80
N VAL A 98 26.57 1.98 7.05
CA VAL A 98 26.59 0.54 6.70
C VAL A 98 25.66 -0.18 7.67
N THR A 99 24.52 -0.66 7.16
CA THR A 99 23.51 -1.33 8.00
C THR A 99 22.82 -2.47 7.26
N THR A 100 22.31 -3.44 8.01
CA THR A 100 21.43 -4.51 7.50
C THR A 100 19.97 -4.05 7.35
N PHE A 101 19.64 -2.83 7.78
CA PHE A 101 18.28 -2.28 7.81
C PHE A 101 17.57 -2.43 6.47
N PHE A 102 18.21 -2.01 5.38
CA PHE A 102 17.60 -2.03 4.05
C PHE A 102 17.36 -3.46 3.55
N LEU A 103 18.23 -4.40 3.88
CA LEU A 103 18.08 -5.79 3.45
C LEU A 103 16.93 -6.46 4.19
N VAL A 104 16.86 -6.29 5.52
CA VAL A 104 15.78 -6.85 6.36
C VAL A 104 14.42 -6.25 5.98
N TRP A 105 14.31 -4.92 5.96
CA TRP A 105 13.05 -4.27 5.62
C TRP A 105 12.67 -4.45 4.16
N GLY A 106 13.65 -4.50 3.25
CA GLY A 106 13.40 -4.80 1.84
C GLY A 106 12.76 -6.18 1.66
N ILE A 107 13.23 -7.22 2.35
CA ILE A 107 12.62 -8.56 2.28
C ILE A 107 11.21 -8.54 2.88
N ILE A 108 11.06 -7.99 4.09
CA ILE A 108 9.76 -7.95 4.79
C ILE A 108 8.71 -7.24 3.92
N LEU A 109 9.02 -6.03 3.46
CA LEU A 109 8.09 -5.23 2.67
C LEU A 109 7.81 -5.84 1.30
N LEU A 110 8.77 -6.54 0.69
CA LEU A 110 8.56 -7.24 -0.57
C LEU A 110 7.56 -8.38 -0.42
N VAL A 111 7.67 -9.19 0.64
CA VAL A 111 6.71 -10.28 0.91
C VAL A 111 5.30 -9.71 1.02
N PHE A 112 5.11 -8.69 1.86
CA PHE A 112 3.81 -8.06 1.99
C PHE A 112 3.34 -7.38 0.69
N GLY A 113 4.25 -6.78 -0.07
CA GLY A 113 3.92 -6.11 -1.33
C GLY A 113 3.41 -7.08 -2.40
N VAL A 114 4.01 -8.26 -2.51
CA VAL A 114 3.56 -9.31 -3.44
C VAL A 114 2.20 -9.85 -3.01
N LEU A 115 1.98 -10.08 -1.72
CA LEU A 115 0.68 -10.54 -1.20
C LEU A 115 -0.43 -9.48 -1.37
N SER A 116 -0.06 -8.20 -1.35
CA SER A 116 -1.00 -7.06 -1.51
C SER A 116 -1.30 -6.71 -2.97
N LEU A 117 -0.72 -7.44 -3.93
CA LEU A 117 -0.85 -7.13 -5.36
C LEU A 117 -2.20 -7.62 -5.90
N SER A 118 -3.27 -6.94 -5.51
CA SER A 118 -4.62 -7.14 -6.01
C SER A 118 -5.13 -5.86 -6.65
N GLY A 119 -5.50 -5.91 -7.92
CA GLY A 119 -6.02 -4.77 -8.67
C GLY A 119 -5.28 -4.55 -9.98
N GLY A 120 -6.03 -4.36 -11.07
CA GLY A 120 -5.49 -4.11 -12.41
C GLY A 120 -4.69 -2.80 -12.51
N ILE A 121 -4.40 -2.36 -13.74
CA ILE A 121 -3.61 -1.16 -14.03
C ILE A 121 -4.40 0.11 -13.61
N SER A 122 -4.30 0.48 -12.34
CA SER A 122 -4.87 1.68 -11.73
C SER A 122 -3.78 2.48 -11.02
N LEU A 123 -4.00 3.77 -10.77
CA LEU A 123 -3.02 4.60 -10.04
C LEU A 123 -2.69 4.04 -8.65
N LEU A 124 -3.69 3.47 -7.97
CA LEU A 124 -3.50 2.75 -6.71
C LEU A 124 -2.63 1.50 -6.90
N GLY A 125 -2.91 0.72 -7.95
CA GLY A 125 -2.09 -0.44 -8.32
C GLY A 125 -0.63 -0.07 -8.62
N ILE A 126 -0.40 1.03 -9.33
CA ILE A 126 0.95 1.55 -9.62
C ILE A 126 1.64 1.99 -8.32
N CYS A 127 0.95 2.71 -7.42
CA CYS A 127 1.52 3.08 -6.12
C CYS A 127 1.86 1.86 -5.27
N ASN A 128 1.01 0.84 -5.28
CA ASN A 128 1.25 -0.42 -4.56
C ASN A 128 2.43 -1.19 -5.17
N LEU A 129 2.56 -1.22 -6.49
CA LEU A 129 3.71 -1.81 -7.18
C LEU A 129 5.01 -1.06 -6.86
N LEU A 130 5.02 0.27 -7.02
CA LEU A 130 6.22 1.07 -6.82
C LEU A 130 6.65 1.11 -5.36
N GLY A 131 5.73 1.35 -4.43
CA GLY A 131 6.02 1.43 -3.01
C GLY A 131 6.14 0.07 -2.30
N GLY A 132 5.44 -0.95 -2.81
CA GLY A 132 5.38 -2.29 -2.20
C GLY A 132 6.32 -3.32 -2.84
N ILE A 133 6.77 -3.12 -4.08
CA ILE A 133 7.67 -4.08 -4.76
C ILE A 133 8.95 -3.38 -5.22
N VAL A 134 8.85 -2.33 -6.03
CA VAL A 134 10.04 -1.68 -6.60
C VAL A 134 10.93 -1.08 -5.53
N ALA A 135 10.39 -0.27 -4.61
CA ALA A 135 11.17 0.31 -3.53
C ALA A 135 11.82 -0.75 -2.60
N PRO A 136 11.12 -1.82 -2.18
CA PRO A 136 11.73 -2.93 -1.46
C PRO A 136 12.84 -3.67 -2.23
N VAL A 137 12.68 -3.91 -3.53
CA VAL A 137 13.76 -4.47 -4.37
C VAL A 137 14.98 -3.56 -4.38
N LEU A 138 14.77 -2.25 -4.55
CA LEU A 138 15.85 -1.26 -4.48
C LEU A 138 16.53 -1.22 -3.11
N PHE A 139 15.79 -1.46 -2.03
CA PHE A 139 16.34 -1.61 -0.67
C PHE A 139 17.24 -2.85 -0.55
N ILE A 140 16.83 -3.98 -1.12
CA ILE A 140 17.65 -5.21 -1.12
C ILE A 140 18.94 -4.99 -1.92
N VAL A 141 18.81 -4.49 -3.15
CA VAL A 141 19.95 -4.25 -4.05
C VAL A 141 20.89 -3.20 -3.46
N GLY A 142 20.37 -2.05 -3.05
CA GLY A 142 21.15 -0.98 -2.45
C GLY A 142 21.76 -1.36 -1.09
N GLY A 143 21.04 -2.15 -0.29
CA GLY A 143 21.52 -2.67 0.99
C GLY A 143 22.72 -3.61 0.83
N ASN A 144 22.67 -4.50 -0.16
CA ASN A 144 23.79 -5.39 -0.46
C ASN A 144 25.02 -4.63 -0.98
N GLN A 145 24.82 -3.61 -1.82
CA GLN A 145 25.90 -2.72 -2.25
C GLN A 145 26.53 -1.96 -1.08
N ASN A 146 25.72 -1.47 -0.15
CA ASN A 146 26.18 -0.76 1.04
C ASN A 146 26.98 -1.68 1.99
N LYS A 147 26.52 -2.92 2.20
CA LYS A 147 27.25 -3.92 3.01
C LYS A 147 28.62 -4.27 2.42
N ARG A 148 28.70 -4.49 1.11
CA ARG A 148 29.97 -4.82 0.41
C ARG A 148 31.03 -3.72 0.55
N ARG A 149 30.61 -2.46 0.56
CA ARG A 149 31.50 -1.31 0.76
C ARG A 149 32.03 -1.18 2.18
N GLY A 150 31.29 -1.63 3.18
CA GLY A 150 31.77 -1.68 4.57
C GLY A 150 32.84 -2.76 4.80
N MET A 151 32.91 -3.79 3.95
CA MET A 151 33.89 -4.88 4.06
C MET A 151 35.20 -4.60 3.29
N THR A 152 35.27 -3.49 2.54
CA THR A 152 36.43 -3.08 1.73
C THR A 152 37.18 -1.87 2.32
N LYS A 153 36.77 -1.42 3.50
CA LYS A 153 37.50 -0.45 4.33
C LYS A 153 38.16 -1.18 5.48
#